data_AF-A0A353BWG8-F1
#
_entry.id   AF-A0A353BWG8-F1
#
_cell.length_a   1.000
_cell.length_b   1.000
_cell.length_c   1.000
_cell.angle_alpha   90.00
_cell.angle_beta   90.00
_cell.angle_gamma   90.00
#
_symmetry.space_group_name_H-M   'P 1'
#
loop_
_entity.id
_entity.type
_entity.pdbx_description
1 polymer ?
#
loop_
_entity_poly.entity_id
_entity_poly.type
_entity_poly.pdbx_seq_one_letter_code
_entity_poly.pdbx_strand_id
1 'polypeptide(L)'
;MLLNMYNITKDPLYLDYFQKNTYFWDQYMVDHKYKEVYPYVSDSGIPDAGSNYKANLYKSAYHSMENALMNYLYLQLYVRHQTAELHFLLSSLKEGTKHYVKIIEDPAVIIQGVELNGKRWERFNPQEGYLILPKGDKLKVRVVLGVIK
;
A
#
# COMPACT_ATOMS: atom_id res chain seq x y z
N MET A 1 -0.85 5.08 8.92
CA MET A 1 -1.15 6.47 9.37
C MET A 1 0.02 7.11 10.12
N LEU A 2 0.61 6.46 11.14
CA LEU A 2 1.73 7.01 11.93
C LEU A 2 2.95 7.41 11.08
N LEU A 3 3.30 6.61 10.07
CA LEU A 3 4.41 6.93 9.15
C LEU A 3 4.16 8.19 8.29
N ASN A 4 2.91 8.50 7.97
CA ASN A 4 2.58 9.75 7.28
C ASN A 4 2.71 10.95 8.22
N MET A 5 2.32 10.79 9.50
CA MET A 5 2.54 11.82 10.52
C MET A 5 4.04 12.09 10.73
N TYR A 6 4.86 11.03 10.77
CA TYR A 6 6.32 11.19 10.76
C TYR A 6 6.80 11.95 9.52
N ASN A 7 6.29 11.64 8.33
CA ASN A 7 6.69 12.36 7.13
C ASN A 7 6.37 13.86 7.19
N ILE A 8 5.21 14.24 7.71
CA ILE A 8 4.76 15.64 7.78
C ILE A 8 5.51 16.42 8.88
N THR A 9 5.61 15.84 10.07
CA THR A 9 6.10 16.54 11.27
C THR A 9 7.59 16.37 11.51
N LYS A 10 8.19 15.31 10.95
CA LYS A 10 9.53 14.81 11.26
C LYS A 10 9.76 14.47 12.75
N ASP A 11 8.68 14.33 13.54
CA ASP A 11 8.77 13.96 14.95
C ASP A 11 9.05 12.45 15.10
N PRO A 12 10.21 12.05 15.65
CA PRO A 12 10.59 10.65 15.79
C PRO A 12 9.65 9.87 16.72
N LEU A 13 8.84 10.53 17.55
CA LEU A 13 7.84 9.88 18.39
C LEU A 13 6.83 9.04 17.57
N TYR A 14 6.48 9.50 16.36
CA TYR A 14 5.59 8.74 15.47
C TYR A 14 6.23 7.46 14.93
N LEU A 15 7.56 7.40 14.80
CA LEU A 15 8.26 6.17 14.45
C LEU A 15 8.28 5.18 15.61
N ASP A 16 8.54 5.67 16.83
CA ASP A 16 8.48 4.84 18.04
C ASP A 16 7.07 4.24 18.24
N TYR A 17 6.03 5.06 18.08
CA TYR A 17 4.64 4.60 18.12
C TYR A 17 4.35 3.59 17.01
N PHE A 18 4.83 3.83 15.79
CA PHE A 18 4.66 2.88 14.69
C PHE A 18 5.28 1.52 15.04
N GLN A 19 6.52 1.49 15.51
CA GLN A 19 7.22 0.26 15.87
C GLN A 19 6.47 -0.51 16.96
N LYS A 20 6.04 0.16 18.04
CA LYS A 20 5.26 -0.46 19.13
C LYS A 20 3.92 -1.01 18.65
N ASN A 21 3.19 -0.25 17.84
CA ASN A 21 1.89 -0.67 17.29
C ASN A 21 2.04 -1.85 16.33
N THR A 22 3.01 -1.80 15.42
CA THR A 22 3.25 -2.89 14.46
C THR A 22 3.72 -4.15 15.16
N TYR A 23 4.54 -4.03 16.22
CA TYR A 23 4.90 -5.18 17.05
C TYR A 23 3.66 -5.83 17.67
N PHE A 24 2.81 -5.06 18.35
CA PHE A 24 1.58 -5.60 18.94
C PHE A 24 0.67 -6.24 17.87
N TRP A 25 0.47 -5.55 16.75
CA TRP A 25 -0.34 -6.05 15.64
C TRP A 25 0.17 -7.40 15.11
N ASP A 26 1.46 -7.48 14.80
CA ASP A 26 2.06 -8.71 14.27
C ASP A 26 2.02 -9.86 15.28
N GLN A 27 2.27 -9.58 16.57
CA GLN A 27 2.33 -10.63 17.58
C GLN A 27 0.96 -11.15 18.01
N TYR A 28 -0.06 -10.27 18.08
CA TYR A 28 -1.33 -10.61 18.71
C TYR A 28 -2.53 -10.55 17.76
N MET A 29 -2.54 -9.62 16.80
CA MET A 29 -3.67 -9.48 15.87
C MET A 29 -3.54 -10.44 14.69
N VAL A 30 -2.33 -10.65 14.16
CA VAL A 30 -2.11 -11.55 13.02
C VAL A 30 -2.23 -13.01 13.47
N ASP A 31 -3.10 -13.76 12.81
CA ASP A 31 -3.17 -15.20 13.00
C ASP A 31 -2.15 -15.88 12.09
N HIS A 32 -1.01 -16.22 12.66
CA HIS A 32 0.07 -16.84 11.89
C HIS A 32 -0.26 -18.27 11.42
N LYS A 33 -1.25 -18.94 12.03
CA LYS A 33 -1.68 -20.30 11.70
C LYS A 33 -2.61 -20.32 10.49
N TYR A 34 -3.69 -19.54 10.52
CA TYR A 34 -4.73 -19.53 9.48
C TYR A 34 -4.69 -18.29 8.58
N LYS A 35 -3.74 -17.38 8.83
CA LYS A 35 -3.57 -16.09 8.15
C LYS A 35 -4.72 -15.13 8.45
N GLU A 36 -4.58 -13.91 7.93
CA GLU A 36 -5.46 -12.79 8.22
C GLU A 36 -5.35 -12.37 9.71
N VAL A 37 -6.27 -11.56 10.22
CA VAL A 37 -6.18 -10.89 11.51
C VAL A 37 -7.44 -11.10 12.33
N TYR A 38 -7.27 -11.31 13.63
CA TYR A 38 -8.40 -11.33 14.54
C TYR A 38 -9.11 -9.96 14.53
N PRO A 39 -10.45 -9.92 14.62
CA PRO A 39 -11.17 -8.66 14.68
C PRO A 39 -10.88 -7.92 15.98
N TYR A 40 -10.71 -8.65 17.08
CA TYR A 40 -10.51 -8.14 18.42
C TYR A 40 -9.58 -9.06 19.20
N VAL A 41 -8.76 -8.46 20.07
CA VAL A 41 -7.97 -9.15 21.09
C VAL A 41 -8.08 -8.36 22.39
N SER A 42 -7.87 -9.02 23.53
CA SER A 42 -7.73 -8.35 24.82
C SER A 42 -6.48 -7.46 24.87
N ASP A 43 -6.34 -6.67 25.94
CA ASP A 43 -5.11 -5.94 26.28
C ASP A 43 -3.85 -6.83 26.36
N SER A 44 -4.06 -8.08 26.74
CA SER A 44 -3.07 -9.16 26.82
C SER A 44 -2.87 -9.91 25.50
N GLY A 45 -3.57 -9.50 24.43
CA GLY A 45 -3.43 -10.06 23.09
C GLY A 45 -4.13 -11.40 22.87
N ILE A 46 -5.09 -11.76 23.73
CA ILE A 46 -5.86 -13.00 23.61
C ILE A 46 -7.08 -12.72 22.71
N PRO A 47 -7.27 -13.44 21.59
CA PRO A 47 -8.47 -13.30 20.77
C PRO A 47 -9.72 -13.64 21.56
N ASP A 48 -10.75 -12.80 21.46
CA ASP A 48 -12.04 -13.07 22.09
C ASP A 48 -12.65 -14.34 21.45
N ALA A 49 -13.22 -15.23 22.27
CA ALA A 49 -13.90 -16.44 21.82
C ALA A 49 -15.04 -16.14 20.82
N GLY A 50 -15.73 -15.00 20.97
CA GLY A 50 -16.75 -14.52 20.03
C GLY A 50 -16.18 -13.91 18.75
N SER A 51 -14.87 -13.67 18.70
CA SER A 51 -14.14 -13.07 17.58
C SER A 51 -13.35 -14.09 16.75
N ASN A 52 -13.58 -15.39 16.96
CA ASN A 52 -12.94 -16.46 16.20
C ASN A 52 -13.53 -16.62 14.78
N TYR A 53 -13.63 -15.50 14.06
CA TYR A 53 -14.00 -15.41 12.65
C TYR A 53 -13.01 -14.49 11.94
N LYS A 54 -12.76 -14.75 10.66
CA LYS A 54 -11.87 -13.91 9.83
C LYS A 54 -12.64 -12.94 8.95
N ALA A 55 -13.89 -13.26 8.64
CA ALA A 55 -14.76 -12.42 7.85
C ALA A 55 -16.21 -12.50 8.33
N ASN A 56 -16.92 -11.40 8.16
CA ASN A 56 -18.36 -11.30 8.33
C ASN A 56 -18.88 -10.15 7.46
N LEU A 57 -20.14 -9.73 7.65
CA LEU A 57 -20.74 -8.62 6.89
C LEU A 57 -19.97 -7.29 7.01
N TYR A 58 -19.23 -7.09 8.09
CA TYR A 58 -18.52 -5.84 8.41
C TYR A 58 -17.00 -5.97 8.35
N LYS A 59 -16.48 -7.18 8.14
CA LYS A 59 -15.05 -7.46 8.10
C LYS A 59 -14.72 -8.33 6.90
N SER A 60 -13.88 -7.79 6.05
CA SER A 60 -13.13 -8.53 5.05
C SER A 60 -11.64 -8.22 5.22
N ALA A 61 -10.79 -8.75 4.35
CA ALA A 61 -9.36 -8.44 4.34
C ALA A 61 -9.03 -7.01 3.86
N TYR A 62 -10.03 -6.15 3.59
CA TYR A 62 -9.82 -4.81 3.04
C TYR A 62 -8.85 -3.98 3.88
N HIS A 63 -9.15 -3.75 5.16
CA HIS A 63 -8.32 -2.91 6.02
C HIS A 63 -6.97 -3.53 6.36
N SER A 64 -6.87 -4.86 6.49
CA SER A 64 -5.60 -5.52 6.76
C SER A 64 -4.66 -5.43 5.55
N MET A 65 -5.18 -5.60 4.33
CA MET A 65 -4.43 -5.42 3.09
C MET A 65 -4.07 -3.96 2.82
N GLU A 66 -5.01 -3.03 3.04
CA GLU A 66 -4.74 -1.59 2.94
C GLU A 66 -3.64 -1.17 3.91
N ASN A 67 -3.72 -1.58 5.18
CA ASN A 67 -2.69 -1.29 6.17
C ASN A 67 -1.32 -1.82 5.74
N ALA A 68 -1.23 -3.06 5.24
CA ALA A 68 0.03 -3.62 4.75
C ALA A 68 0.59 -2.83 3.55
N LEU A 69 -0.27 -2.50 2.57
CA LEU A 69 0.11 -1.72 1.40
C LEU A 69 0.63 -0.32 1.78
N MET A 70 -0.11 0.38 2.63
CA MET A 70 0.26 1.73 3.06
C MET A 70 1.54 1.74 3.90
N ASN A 71 1.73 0.76 4.79
CA ASN A 71 2.97 0.64 5.56
C ASN A 71 4.17 0.34 4.65
N TYR A 72 4.02 -0.54 3.65
CA TYR A 72 5.06 -0.78 2.65
C TYR A 72 5.46 0.51 1.93
N LEU A 73 4.47 1.23 1.39
CA LEU A 73 4.72 2.46 0.64
C LEU A 73 5.38 3.53 1.51
N TYR A 74 4.86 3.79 2.71
CA TYR A 74 5.40 4.83 3.60
C TYR A 74 6.77 4.46 4.16
N LEU A 75 7.03 3.20 4.51
CA LEU A 75 8.36 2.78 4.94
C LEU A 75 9.38 2.98 3.82
N GLN A 76 9.07 2.56 2.59
CA GLN A 76 9.97 2.73 1.46
C GLN A 76 10.23 4.22 1.19
N LEU A 77 9.17 5.01 1.01
CA LEU A 77 9.28 6.37 0.50
C LEU A 77 9.72 7.38 1.57
N TYR A 78 9.17 7.29 2.78
CA TYR A 78 9.33 8.33 3.80
C TYR A 78 10.39 8.03 4.86
N VAL A 79 10.62 6.75 5.15
CA VAL A 79 11.59 6.34 6.19
C VAL A 79 12.90 5.90 5.57
N ARG A 80 12.84 5.01 4.57
CA ARG A 80 14.03 4.46 3.91
C ARG A 80 14.54 5.33 2.77
N HIS A 81 13.71 6.27 2.29
CA HIS A 81 14.01 7.12 1.13
C HIS A 81 14.41 6.32 -0.11
N GLN A 82 13.70 5.21 -0.32
CA GLN A 82 13.85 4.29 -1.44
C GLN A 82 12.61 4.33 -2.33
N THR A 83 12.71 3.72 -3.51
CA THR A 83 11.56 3.53 -4.39
C THR A 83 10.62 2.45 -3.86
N ALA A 84 9.36 2.54 -4.27
CA ALA A 84 8.34 1.52 -4.04
C ALA A 84 7.80 1.02 -5.38
N GLU A 85 7.57 -0.29 -5.49
CA GLU A 85 7.06 -0.92 -6.71
C GLU A 85 5.63 -1.41 -6.50
N LEU A 86 4.78 -1.10 -7.48
CA LEU A 86 3.39 -1.57 -7.52
C LEU A 86 3.15 -2.35 -8.80
N HIS A 87 2.41 -3.44 -8.69
CA HIS A 87 2.04 -4.31 -9.80
C HIS A 87 0.53 -4.32 -10.00
N PHE A 88 0.11 -4.09 -11.23
CA PHE A 88 -1.30 -4.04 -11.61
C PHE A 88 -1.56 -5.01 -12.76
N LEU A 89 -2.77 -5.57 -12.77
CA LEU A 89 -3.33 -6.28 -13.91
C LEU A 89 -4.51 -5.47 -14.44
N LEU A 90 -4.29 -4.73 -15.51
CA LEU A 90 -5.23 -3.74 -16.03
C LEU A 90 -5.82 -4.15 -17.37
N SER A 91 -6.97 -3.58 -17.70
CA SER A 91 -7.61 -3.75 -19.01
C SER A 91 -8.13 -2.40 -19.49
N SER A 92 -8.09 -2.18 -20.80
CA SER A 92 -8.62 -0.98 -21.44
C SER A 92 -9.32 -1.33 -22.75
N LEU A 93 -10.57 -0.92 -22.88
CA LEU A 93 -11.37 -1.13 -24.09
C LEU A 93 -11.02 -0.15 -25.22
N LYS A 94 -10.37 0.97 -24.88
CA LYS A 94 -10.02 2.06 -25.80
C LYS A 94 -8.54 2.37 -25.73
N GLU A 95 -7.98 2.75 -26.87
CA GLU A 95 -6.63 3.28 -26.93
C GLU A 95 -6.60 4.65 -26.21
N GLY A 96 -5.57 4.91 -25.42
CA GLY A 96 -5.38 6.22 -24.81
C GLY A 96 -6.09 6.44 -23.47
N THR A 97 -6.67 5.40 -22.85
CA THR A 97 -7.36 5.52 -21.56
C THR A 97 -6.38 5.91 -20.45
N LYS A 98 -6.70 6.97 -19.69
CA LYS A 98 -5.97 7.32 -18.46
C LYS A 98 -6.29 6.33 -17.35
N HIS A 99 -5.26 5.85 -16.64
CA HIS A 99 -5.41 5.07 -15.42
C HIS A 99 -4.48 5.62 -14.34
N TYR A 100 -5.04 5.99 -13.19
CA TYR A 100 -4.29 6.50 -12.05
C TYR A 100 -3.72 5.35 -11.24
N VAL A 101 -2.41 5.37 -11.00
CA VAL A 101 -1.67 4.32 -10.30
C VAL A 101 -0.94 4.84 -9.07
N LYS A 102 -0.91 6.16 -8.87
CA LYS A 102 -0.38 6.77 -7.67
C LYS A 102 -1.43 6.68 -6.56
N ILE A 103 -1.19 5.79 -5.60
CA ILE A 103 -2.09 5.53 -4.46
C ILE A 103 -1.87 6.54 -3.32
N ILE A 104 -0.73 7.24 -3.30
CA ILE A 104 -0.39 8.23 -2.27
C ILE A 104 -0.68 9.65 -2.78
N GLU A 105 -1.44 10.42 -2.00
CA GLU A 105 -1.84 11.81 -2.31
C GLU A 105 -0.81 12.87 -1.89
N ASP A 106 0.47 12.48 -1.83
CA ASP A 106 1.58 13.37 -1.53
C ASP A 106 2.15 13.92 -2.85
N PRO A 107 2.14 15.24 -3.08
CA PRO A 107 2.70 15.85 -4.29
C PRO A 107 4.19 15.55 -4.49
N ALA A 108 4.94 15.28 -3.42
CA ALA A 108 6.34 14.92 -3.51
C ALA A 108 6.55 13.50 -4.06
N VAL A 109 5.52 12.64 -4.02
CA VAL A 109 5.56 11.29 -4.59
C VAL A 109 5.18 11.34 -6.06
N ILE A 110 6.06 10.80 -6.91
CA ILE A 110 5.92 10.74 -8.37
C ILE A 110 6.13 9.34 -8.91
N ILE A 111 5.64 9.10 -10.13
CA ILE A 111 6.03 7.92 -10.92
C ILE A 111 7.43 8.14 -11.50
N GLN A 112 8.38 7.31 -11.14
CA GLN A 112 9.74 7.33 -11.67
C GLN A 112 9.94 6.42 -12.88
N GLY A 113 9.11 5.38 -13.03
CA GLY A 113 9.20 4.46 -14.15
C GLY A 113 7.97 3.56 -14.27
N VAL A 114 7.69 3.14 -15.50
CA VAL A 114 6.59 2.22 -15.80
C VAL A 114 7.09 1.15 -16.78
N GLU A 115 6.69 -0.09 -16.53
CA GLU A 115 6.76 -1.17 -17.51
C GLU A 115 5.37 -1.69 -17.82
N LEU A 116 5.10 -1.94 -19.10
CA LEU A 116 3.90 -2.59 -19.59
C LEU A 116 4.30 -3.88 -20.30
N ASN A 117 3.80 -5.01 -19.80
CA ASN A 117 4.15 -6.36 -20.27
C ASN A 117 5.68 -6.60 -20.32
N GLY A 118 6.39 -6.12 -19.29
CA GLY A 118 7.85 -6.28 -19.16
C GLY A 118 8.67 -5.37 -20.09
N LYS A 119 8.03 -4.43 -20.79
CA LYS A 119 8.71 -3.44 -21.64
C LYS A 119 8.56 -2.06 -21.03
N ARG A 120 9.64 -1.27 -21.09
CA ARG A 120 9.64 0.14 -20.71
C ARG A 120 8.49 0.89 -21.40
N TRP A 121 7.75 1.68 -20.63
CA TRP A 121 6.56 2.41 -21.09
C TRP A 121 6.68 3.89 -20.77
N GLU A 122 6.68 4.74 -21.80
CA GLU A 122 6.90 6.19 -21.65
C GLU A 122 5.62 7.02 -21.57
N ARG A 123 4.45 6.44 -21.87
CA ARG A 123 3.19 7.19 -21.93
C ARG A 123 2.56 7.28 -20.54
N PHE A 124 3.16 8.09 -19.66
CA PHE A 124 2.64 8.39 -18.33
C PHE A 124 2.94 9.83 -17.90
N ASN A 125 2.22 10.32 -16.88
CA ASN A 125 2.45 11.61 -16.25
C ASN A 125 3.00 11.39 -14.84
N PRO A 126 4.29 11.70 -14.59
CA PRO A 126 4.95 11.48 -13.31
C PRO A 126 4.25 12.16 -12.13
N GLN A 127 3.82 13.42 -12.29
CA GLN A 127 3.30 14.26 -11.22
C GLN A 127 1.83 13.98 -10.93
N GLU A 128 1.00 13.93 -11.98
CA GLU A 128 -0.43 13.63 -11.86
C GLU A 128 -0.70 12.16 -11.53
N GLY A 129 0.30 11.27 -11.68
CA GLY A 129 0.22 9.91 -11.18
C GLY A 129 -0.64 8.97 -12.02
N TYR A 130 -0.79 9.25 -13.32
CA TYR A 130 -1.50 8.38 -14.26
C TYR A 130 -0.59 7.88 -15.39
N LEU A 131 -1.00 6.75 -15.98
CA LEU A 131 -0.45 6.25 -17.24
C LEU A 131 -1.55 6.20 -18.31
N ILE A 132 -1.12 6.18 -19.56
CA ILE A 132 -1.98 6.04 -20.73
C ILE A 132 -1.91 4.59 -21.20
N LEU A 133 -3.03 3.87 -21.12
CA LEU A 133 -3.13 2.47 -21.50
C LEU A 133 -3.37 2.32 -23.01
N PRO A 134 -2.73 1.32 -23.66
CA PRO A 134 -3.16 0.84 -24.95
C PRO A 134 -4.46 0.05 -24.82
N LYS A 135 -5.19 -0.14 -25.92
CA LYS A 135 -6.30 -1.10 -25.95
C LYS A 135 -5.75 -2.51 -25.69
N GLY A 136 -6.35 -3.23 -24.73
CA GLY A 136 -5.94 -4.59 -24.40
C GLY A 136 -6.56 -5.11 -23.11
N ASP A 137 -6.40 -6.41 -22.88
CA ASP A 137 -6.83 -7.10 -21.68
C ASP A 137 -5.60 -7.68 -20.95
N LYS A 138 -5.67 -7.80 -19.62
CA LYS A 138 -4.61 -8.40 -18.78
C LYS A 138 -3.22 -7.77 -18.99
N LEU A 139 -3.19 -6.46 -19.17
CA LEU A 139 -1.97 -5.66 -19.26
C LEU A 139 -1.26 -5.71 -17.90
N LYS A 140 -0.08 -6.33 -17.86
CA LYS A 140 0.76 -6.38 -16.66
C LYS A 140 1.52 -5.08 -16.55
N VAL A 141 1.22 -4.27 -15.55
CA VAL A 141 1.87 -2.98 -15.34
C VAL A 141 2.70 -3.02 -14.08
N ARG A 142 3.98 -2.66 -14.18
CA ARG A 142 4.86 -2.39 -13.04
C ARG A 142 5.10 -0.90 -12.96
N VAL A 143 4.87 -0.30 -11.79
CA VAL A 143 5.03 1.13 -11.54
C VAL A 143 6.04 1.32 -10.44
N VAL A 144 7.05 2.14 -10.68
CA VAL A 144 8.04 2.54 -9.67
C VAL A 144 7.68 3.94 -9.19
N LEU A 145 7.39 4.07 -7.91
CA LEU A 145 7.17 5.33 -7.22
C LEU A 145 8.44 5.77 -6.51
N GLY A 146 8.65 7.08 -6.42
CA GLY A 146 9.71 7.67 -5.62
C GLY A 146 9.37 9.08 -5.17
N VAL A 147 10.20 9.65 -4.29
CA VAL A 147 10.02 11.00 -3.74
C VAL A 147 10.96 11.97 -4.45
N ILE A 148 10.46 13.14 -4.85
CA ILE A 148 11.28 14.25 -5.37
C ILE A 148 12.17 14.74 -4.22
N LYS A 149 13.48 14.87 -4.47
CA LYS A 149 14.44 15.43 -3.52
C LYS A 149 14.47 16.95 -3.59
#